data_AF-A0A2G6JHN4-F1
#
_entry.id   AF-A0A2G6JHN4-F1
#
_cell.length_a   1.000
_cell.length_b   1.000
_cell.length_c   1.000
_cell.angle_alpha   90.00
_cell.angle_beta   90.00
_cell.angle_gamma   90.00
#
_symmetry.space_group_name_H-M   'P 1'
#
loop_
_entity.id
_entity.type
_entity.pdbx_description
1 polymer ?
#
loop_
_entity_poly.entity_id
_entity_poly.type
_entity_poly.pdbx_seq_one_letter_code
_entity_poly.pdbx_strand_id
1 'polypeptide(L)'
;MAPYRAYSLLASLYLISKIIYFSLGFICFGGLLHGLAASAATLGAAFFASRGKAGKHSALFHWLMVLFPLLILPLTPSIMMFNLGDKILVSNKVVIFVIWELIAGAQVLLAFAAFGQSKALDKSPA
;
A
#
# COMPACT_ATOMS: atom_id res chain seq x y z
N MET A 1 -17.99 -2.66 0.37
CA MET A 1 -17.17 -3.65 -0.38
C MET A 1 -16.29 -3.03 -1.47
N ALA A 2 -16.77 -2.06 -2.25
CA ALA A 2 -15.98 -1.38 -3.28
C ALA A 2 -14.60 -0.82 -2.81
N PRO A 3 -14.48 -0.15 -1.64
CA PRO A 3 -13.18 0.43 -1.26
C PRO A 3 -12.12 -0.63 -0.95
N TYR A 4 -12.48 -1.78 -0.37
CA TYR A 4 -11.54 -2.88 -0.15
C TYR A 4 -11.03 -3.48 -1.46
N ARG A 5 -11.90 -3.61 -2.48
CA ARG A 5 -11.48 -4.12 -3.80
C ARG A 5 -10.54 -3.15 -4.50
N ALA A 6 -10.86 -1.86 -4.50
CA ALA A 6 -9.99 -0.82 -5.06
C ALA A 6 -8.65 -0.76 -4.32
N TYR A 7 -8.67 -0.87 -3.00
CA TYR A 7 -7.48 -0.91 -2.15
C TYR A 7 -6.58 -2.09 -2.50
N SER A 8 -7.15 -3.29 -2.64
CA SER A 8 -6.40 -4.49 -3.04
C SER A 8 -5.85 -4.38 -4.45
N LEU A 9 -6.60 -3.80 -5.39
CA LEU A 9 -6.13 -3.55 -6.76
C LEU A 9 -4.91 -2.64 -6.78
N LEU A 10 -4.92 -1.56 -5.98
CA LEU A 10 -3.76 -0.67 -5.83
C LEU A 10 -2.54 -1.40 -5.24
N ALA A 11 -2.75 -2.31 -4.29
CA ALA A 11 -1.65 -3.11 -3.72
C ALA A 11 -1.01 -4.01 -4.79
N SER A 12 -1.84 -4.64 -5.63
CA SER A 12 -1.36 -5.44 -6.76
C SER A 12 -0.65 -4.58 -7.81
N LEU A 13 -1.19 -3.40 -8.12
CA LEU A 13 -0.58 -2.47 -9.07
C LEU A 13 0.79 -1.99 -8.57
N TYR A 14 0.92 -1.70 -7.28
CA TYR A 14 2.19 -1.35 -6.64
C TYR A 14 3.23 -2.47 -6.84
N LEU A 15 2.85 -3.73 -6.58
CA LEU A 15 3.75 -4.88 -6.78
C LEU A 15 4.14 -5.08 -8.25
N ILE A 16 3.17 -5.06 -9.16
CA ILE A 16 3.40 -5.25 -10.60
C ILE A 16 4.32 -4.15 -11.12
N SER A 17 4.09 -2.90 -10.71
CA SER A 17 4.95 -1.77 -11.06
C SER A 17 6.39 -2.01 -10.58
N LYS A 18 6.59 -2.46 -9.34
CA LYS A 18 7.93 -2.80 -8.82
C LYS A 18 8.61 -3.90 -9.63
N ILE A 19 7.87 -4.94 -10.01
CA ILE A 19 8.41 -6.04 -10.84
C ILE A 19 8.89 -5.50 -12.19
N ILE A 20 8.06 -4.72 -12.88
CA ILE A 20 8.41 -4.12 -14.19
C ILE A 20 9.68 -3.27 -14.06
N TYR A 21 9.72 -2.36 -13.08
CA TYR A 21 10.88 -1.49 -12.89
C TYR A 21 12.14 -2.24 -12.43
N PHE A 22 11.99 -3.38 -11.75
CA PHE A 22 13.11 -4.26 -11.42
C PHE A 22 13.66 -4.95 -12.67
N SER A 23 12.78 -5.52 -13.51
CA SER A 23 13.17 -6.15 -14.78
C SER A 23 13.86 -5.20 -15.74
N LEU A 24 13.51 -3.91 -15.69
CA LEU A 24 14.15 -2.85 -16.46
C LEU A 24 15.43 -2.27 -15.80
N GLY A 25 15.85 -2.79 -14.65
CA GLY A 25 17.08 -2.36 -13.95
C GLY A 25 16.98 -1.02 -13.23
N PHE A 26 15.78 -0.46 -13.08
CA PHE A 26 15.60 0.83 -12.40
C PHE A 26 15.70 0.71 -10.88
N ILE A 27 15.32 -0.43 -10.31
CA ILE A 27 15.30 -0.66 -8.85
C ILE A 27 16.16 -1.85 -8.46
N CYS A 28 16.72 -1.79 -7.25
CA CYS A 28 17.51 -2.88 -6.69
C CYS A 28 16.62 -4.03 -6.18
N PHE A 29 17.22 -5.21 -5.99
CA PHE A 29 16.53 -6.38 -5.45
C PHE A 29 15.88 -6.13 -4.08
N GLY A 30 16.55 -5.35 -3.20
CA GLY A 30 15.98 -4.94 -1.92
C GLY A 30 14.70 -4.11 -2.07
N GLY A 31 14.64 -3.23 -3.07
CA GLY A 31 13.44 -2.46 -3.40
C GLY A 31 12.28 -3.33 -3.88
N LEU A 32 12.56 -4.41 -4.62
CA LEU A 32 11.58 -5.39 -5.04
C LEU A 32 11.05 -6.22 -3.85
N LEU A 33 11.94 -6.75 -3.00
CA LEU A 33 11.56 -7.52 -1.82
C LEU A 33 10.70 -6.70 -0.85
N HIS A 34 11.06 -5.43 -0.63
CA HIS A 34 10.24 -4.52 0.14
C HIS A 34 8.84 -4.36 -0.48
N GLY A 35 8.77 -4.18 -1.80
CA GLY A 35 7.50 -4.10 -2.53
C GLY A 35 6.63 -5.34 -2.35
N LEU A 36 7.23 -6.52 -2.40
CA LEU A 36 6.55 -7.80 -2.18
C LEU A 36 5.98 -7.91 -0.76
N ALA A 37 6.82 -7.67 0.25
CA ALA A 37 6.42 -7.74 1.65
C ALA A 37 5.29 -6.73 1.96
N ALA A 38 5.45 -5.49 1.49
CA ALA A 38 4.45 -4.45 1.64
C ALA A 38 3.11 -4.82 0.99
N SER A 39 3.15 -5.34 -0.24
CA SER A 39 1.94 -5.73 -0.97
C SER A 39 1.23 -6.90 -0.32
N ALA A 40 1.98 -7.91 0.15
CA ALA A 40 1.44 -9.06 0.87
C ALA A 40 0.75 -8.64 2.18
N ALA A 41 1.41 -7.80 2.98
CA ALA A 41 0.86 -7.27 4.23
C ALA A 41 -0.42 -6.45 3.99
N THR A 42 -0.40 -5.60 2.96
CA THR A 42 -1.50 -4.73 2.53
C THR A 42 -2.71 -5.53 2.05
N LEU A 43 -2.50 -6.53 1.20
CA LEU A 43 -3.54 -7.45 0.73
C LEU A 43 -4.12 -8.29 1.87
N GLY A 44 -3.26 -8.80 2.76
CA GLY A 44 -3.68 -9.54 3.95
C GLY A 44 -4.58 -8.69 4.85
N ALA A 45 -4.17 -7.46 5.16
CA ALA A 45 -4.98 -6.52 5.95
C ALA A 45 -6.33 -6.25 5.31
N ALA A 46 -6.38 -5.99 3.99
CA ALA A 46 -7.62 -5.78 3.26
C ALA A 46 -8.53 -7.02 3.27
N PHE A 47 -7.97 -8.21 3.09
CA PHE A 47 -8.71 -9.47 3.15
C PHE A 47 -9.35 -9.68 4.51
N PHE A 48 -8.57 -9.60 5.59
CA PHE A 48 -9.09 -9.78 6.95
C PHE A 48 -10.06 -8.68 7.36
N ALA A 49 -9.81 -7.42 6.98
CA ALA A 49 -10.74 -6.31 7.23
C ALA A 49 -12.08 -6.50 6.50
N SER A 50 -12.05 -7.05 5.28
CA SER A 50 -13.28 -7.30 4.51
C SER A 50 -14.13 -8.46 5.03
N ARG A 51 -13.52 -9.39 5.78
CA ARG A 51 -14.18 -10.59 6.33
C ARG A 51 -14.51 -10.50 7.82
N GLY A 52 -13.88 -9.59 8.55
CA GLY A 52 -14.12 -9.43 9.99
C GLY A 52 -15.53 -8.92 10.25
N LYS A 53 -16.36 -9.71 10.97
CA LYS A 53 -17.58 -9.21 11.61
C LYS A 53 -17.21 -8.06 12.57
N ALA A 54 -18.12 -7.10 12.72
CA ALA A 54 -17.95 -5.94 13.58
C ALA A 54 -17.44 -6.36 14.98
N GLY A 55 -16.25 -5.88 15.34
CA GLY A 55 -15.55 -6.31 16.55
C GLY A 55 -14.10 -5.82 16.59
N LYS A 56 -13.45 -6.01 17.75
CA LYS A 56 -12.10 -5.50 18.06
C LYS A 56 -11.03 -5.90 17.03
N HIS A 57 -11.14 -7.10 16.47
CA HIS A 57 -10.24 -7.60 15.42
C HIS A 57 -10.46 -6.90 14.07
N SER A 58 -11.70 -6.57 13.71
CA SER A 58 -11.99 -5.81 12.48
C SER A 58 -11.35 -4.43 12.53
N ALA A 59 -11.47 -3.71 13.65
CA ALA A 59 -10.83 -2.41 13.83
C ALA A 59 -9.30 -2.47 13.69
N LEU A 60 -8.67 -3.53 14.22
CA LEU A 60 -7.22 -3.75 14.07
C LEU A 60 -6.81 -3.86 12.60
N PHE A 61 -7.51 -4.67 11.79
CA PHE A 61 -7.18 -4.81 10.37
C PHE A 61 -7.43 -3.54 9.56
N HIS A 62 -8.44 -2.74 9.91
CA HIS A 62 -8.63 -1.41 9.29
C HIS A 62 -7.47 -0.46 9.61
N TRP A 63 -6.98 -0.47 10.85
CA TRP A 63 -5.79 0.32 11.21
C TRP A 63 -4.54 -0.17 10.49
N LEU A 64 -4.37 -1.48 10.30
CA LEU A 64 -3.27 -2.03 9.50
C LEU A 64 -3.35 -1.58 8.03
N MET A 65 -4.56 -1.47 7.46
CA MET A 65 -4.74 -0.91 6.11
C MET A 65 -4.31 0.57 6.01
N VAL A 66 -4.30 1.32 7.11
CA VAL A 66 -3.77 2.69 7.13
C VAL A 66 -2.27 2.69 7.38
N LEU A 67 -1.82 1.88 8.34
CA LEU A 67 -0.43 1.86 8.80
C LEU A 67 0.53 1.36 7.72
N PHE A 68 0.19 0.29 6.99
CA PHE A 68 1.10 -0.27 5.99
C PHE A 68 1.41 0.72 4.85
N PRO A 69 0.42 1.33 4.17
CA PRO A 69 0.71 2.35 3.17
C PRO A 69 1.47 3.55 3.74
N LEU A 70 1.17 3.99 4.97
CA LEU A 70 1.91 5.08 5.62
C LEU A 70 3.38 4.74 5.87
N LEU A 71 3.70 3.49 6.19
CA LEU A 71 5.08 3.03 6.33
C LEU A 71 5.79 2.93 4.97
N ILE A 72 5.06 2.62 3.88
CA ILE A 72 5.64 2.54 2.54
C ILE A 72 6.18 3.91 2.08
N LEU A 73 5.47 5.01 2.40
CA LEU A 73 5.80 6.38 1.99
C LEU A 73 7.24 6.81 2.37
N PRO A 74 7.70 6.71 3.64
CA PRO A 74 9.08 7.04 3.97
C PRO A 74 10.04 5.89 3.64
N LEU A 75 9.63 4.62 3.77
CA LEU A 75 10.56 3.50 3.69
C LEU A 75 11.05 3.24 2.26
N THR A 76 10.18 3.42 1.26
CA THR A 76 10.53 3.24 -0.15
C THR A 76 11.65 4.19 -0.61
N PRO A 77 11.55 5.52 -0.43
CA PRO A 77 12.63 6.43 -0.76
C PRO A 77 13.87 6.18 0.10
N SER A 78 13.75 5.86 1.39
CA SER A 78 14.90 5.57 2.25
C SER A 78 15.71 4.35 1.79
N ILE A 79 15.05 3.22 1.51
CA ILE A 79 15.73 2.00 1.04
C ILE A 79 16.46 2.27 -0.27
N MET A 80 15.84 3.01 -1.19
CA MET A 80 16.47 3.27 -2.48
C MET A 80 17.56 4.32 -2.40
N MET A 81 17.43 5.36 -1.57
CA MET A 81 18.52 6.32 -1.31
C MET A 81 19.74 5.60 -0.72
N PHE A 82 19.55 4.67 0.21
CA PHE A 82 20.62 3.86 0.77
C PHE A 82 21.33 2.99 -0.29
N ASN A 83 20.58 2.41 -1.24
CA ASN A 83 21.14 1.50 -2.25
C ASN A 83 21.69 2.21 -3.50
N LEU A 84 21.12 3.36 -3.89
CA LEU A 84 21.46 4.07 -5.13
C LEU A 84 22.23 5.38 -4.90
N GLY A 85 22.24 5.90 -3.67
CA GLY A 85 22.84 7.18 -3.32
C GLY A 85 22.24 8.36 -4.11
N ASP A 86 23.05 9.38 -4.36
CA ASP A 86 22.63 10.63 -5.01
C ASP A 86 22.21 10.44 -6.49
N LYS A 87 22.53 9.29 -7.10
CA LYS A 87 22.12 8.95 -8.48
C LYS A 87 20.59 8.89 -8.64
N ILE A 88 19.86 8.87 -7.52
CA ILE A 88 18.41 8.87 -7.49
C ILE A 88 17.80 10.20 -7.92
N LEU A 89 18.47 11.33 -7.61
CA LEU A 89 17.96 12.69 -7.84
C LEU A 89 18.21 13.18 -9.28
N VAL A 90 19.11 12.52 -10.01
CA VAL A 90 19.59 12.97 -11.33
C VAL A 90 18.92 12.21 -12.49
N SER A 91 17.93 11.33 -12.21
CA SER A 91 17.37 10.43 -13.23
C SER A 91 15.84 10.40 -13.25
N ASN A 92 15.28 9.82 -14.32
CA ASN A 92 13.84 9.48 -14.46
C ASN A 92 13.28 8.62 -13.31
N LYS A 93 14.13 8.18 -12.37
CA LYS A 93 13.74 7.42 -11.17
C LYS A 93 12.89 8.25 -10.21
N VAL A 94 13.04 9.58 -10.15
CA VAL A 94 12.17 10.46 -9.33
C VAL A 94 10.69 10.28 -9.69
N VAL A 95 10.37 10.17 -10.97
CA VAL A 95 8.98 9.96 -11.44
C VAL A 95 8.43 8.62 -10.95
N ILE A 96 9.27 7.57 -10.91
CA ILE A 96 8.88 6.26 -10.39
C ILE A 96 8.51 6.35 -8.91
N PHE A 97 9.23 7.14 -8.11
CA PHE A 97 8.87 7.39 -6.71
C PHE A 97 7.53 8.08 -6.59
N VAL A 98 7.31 9.15 -7.34
CA VAL A 98 6.05 9.89 -7.30
C VAL A 98 4.88 8.96 -7.59
N ILE A 99 4.98 8.07 -8.58
CA ILE A 99 3.93 7.08 -8.89
C ILE A 99 3.64 6.18 -7.67
N TRP A 100 4.67 5.68 -7.00
CA TRP A 100 4.51 4.82 -5.83
C TRP A 100 3.96 5.53 -4.60
N GLU A 101 4.41 6.75 -4.34
CA GLU A 101 3.89 7.59 -3.27
C GLU A 101 2.41 7.92 -3.51
N LEU A 102 2.02 8.20 -4.76
CA LEU A 102 0.63 8.42 -5.14
C LEU A 102 -0.22 7.16 -4.92
N ILE A 103 0.29 5.98 -5.26
CA ILE A 103 -0.42 4.71 -5.00
C ILE A 103 -0.60 4.51 -3.50
N ALA A 104 0.45 4.65 -2.70
CA ALA A 104 0.37 4.51 -1.25
C ALA A 104 -0.56 5.55 -0.62
N GLY A 105 -0.51 6.82 -1.05
CA GLY A 105 -1.42 7.87 -0.62
C GLY A 105 -2.88 7.56 -0.95
N ALA A 106 -3.15 7.09 -2.17
CA ALA A 106 -4.49 6.64 -2.56
C ALA A 106 -4.97 5.45 -1.71
N GLN A 107 -4.08 4.53 -1.34
CA GLN A 107 -4.42 3.44 -0.42
C GLN A 107 -4.80 3.93 0.97
N VAL A 108 -4.10 4.93 1.51
CA VAL A 108 -4.48 5.57 2.79
C VAL A 108 -5.89 6.13 2.71
N LEU A 109 -6.22 6.88 1.65
CA LEU A 109 -7.56 7.46 1.46
C LEU A 109 -8.64 6.36 1.37
N LEU A 110 -8.36 5.28 0.62
CA LEU A 110 -9.28 4.15 0.50
C LEU A 110 -9.46 3.37 1.80
N ALA A 111 -8.42 3.28 2.64
CA ALA A 111 -8.50 2.65 3.95
C ALA A 111 -9.45 3.42 4.88
N PHE A 112 -9.37 4.75 4.90
CA PHE A 112 -10.31 5.59 5.65
C PHE A 112 -11.74 5.46 5.11
N ALA A 113 -11.92 5.45 3.79
CA ALA A 113 -13.22 5.24 3.16
C ALA A 113 -13.83 3.86 3.51
N ALA A 114 -13.00 2.81 3.53
CA ALA A 114 -13.40 1.47 3.92
C ALA A 114 -13.86 1.40 5.38
N PHE A 115 -13.10 2.04 6.28
CA PHE A 115 -13.45 2.10 7.70
C PHE A 115 -14.74 2.90 7.96
N GLY A 116 -14.93 4.01 7.25
CA GLY A 116 -16.17 4.80 7.31
C GLY A 116 -17.41 4.00 6.89
N GLN A 117 -17.32 3.25 5.77
CA GLN A 117 -18.41 2.37 5.33
C GLN A 117 -18.72 1.27 6.34
N SER A 118 -17.70 0.66 6.93
CA SER A 118 -17.86 -0.39 7.95
C SER A 118 -18.67 0.11 9.14
N LYS A 119 -18.37 1.32 9.67
CA LYS A 119 -19.13 1.93 10.76
C LYS A 119 -20.57 2.30 10.39
N ALA A 120 -20.81 2.71 9.14
CA ALA A 120 -22.15 3.07 8.68
C ALA A 120 -23.08 1.85 8.60
N LEU A 121 -22.56 0.71 8.13
CA LEU A 121 -23.28 -0.56 8.09
C LEU A 121 -23.64 -1.07 9.49
N ASP A 122 -22.77 -0.83 10.48
CA ASP A 122 -22.99 -1.23 11.88
C ASP A 122 -24.10 -0.41 12.59
N LYS A 123 -24.42 0.78 12.07
CA LYS A 123 -25.45 1.68 12.62
C LYS A 123 -26.82 1.53 11.98
N SER A 124 -26.95 0.73 10.92
CA SER A 124 -28.24 0.50 10.27
C SER A 124 -29.04 -0.51 11.09
N PRO A 125 -30.23 -0.16 11.62
CA PRO A 125 -31.10 -1.16 12.24
C PRO A 125 -31.50 -2.20 11.18
N ALA A 126 -31.42 -3.47 11.57
CA ALA A 126 -31.85 -4.61 10.77
C ALA A 126 -33.38 -4.67 10.66
#